data_AF-A0A4U5U3E9-F1
#
_entry.id   AF-A0A4U5U3E9-F1
#
_cell.length_a   1.000
_cell.length_b   1.000
_cell.length_c   1.000
_cell.angle_alpha   90.00
_cell.angle_beta   90.00
_cell.angle_gamma   90.00
#
_symmetry.space_group_name_H-M   'P 1'
#
loop_
_entity.id
_entity.type
_entity.pdbx_description
1 polymer ?
#
loop_
_entity_poly.entity_id
_entity_poly.type
_entity_poly.pdbx_seq_one_letter_code
_entity_poly.pdbx_strand_id
1 'polypeptide(L)'
;MQVLRQGAQGTCKEARVPARRPGYLQEDQGTCKEARVPARSPGYLQGGQGTCKEARVPARSPGYLQGGQGTCKKTRVPARRPGYLQGAQGTCKEPRVPARRPGYLQGGQGTCKKTRVPARRPGYLQGAQGTCKEARVPARSPGYLQGGQGTCKKTRVPARRPGYLQGAQGTCKEPRVPARRPGYLQWSFGADGSGHFW
;
A
#
# COMPACT_ATOMS: atom_id res chain seq x y z
N MET A 1 24.15 14.36 -4.34
CA MET A 1 24.78 13.30 -3.53
C MET A 1 23.82 12.12 -3.39
N GLN A 2 24.12 11.00 -4.05
CA GLN A 2 23.33 9.78 -4.00
C GLN A 2 23.94 8.88 -2.91
N VAL A 3 23.35 8.86 -1.71
CA VAL A 3 23.78 7.91 -0.67
C VAL A 3 23.01 6.62 -0.90
N LEU A 4 23.67 5.62 -1.47
CA LEU A 4 23.21 4.23 -1.51
C LEU A 4 23.70 3.54 -0.23
N ARG A 5 22.79 2.95 0.54
CA ARG A 5 23.16 2.00 1.61
C ARG A 5 22.42 0.71 1.35
N GLN A 6 23.18 -0.36 1.27
CA GLN A 6 22.73 -1.75 1.21
C GLN A 6 22.77 -2.34 2.64
N GLY A 7 21.86 -3.26 2.94
CA GLY A 7 21.67 -3.92 4.24
C GLY A 7 22.61 -5.11 4.48
N ALA A 8 22.08 -6.24 5.00
CA ALA A 8 22.81 -7.50 5.18
C ALA A 8 22.33 -8.62 4.23
N GLN A 9 23.27 -9.32 3.57
CA GLN A 9 23.00 -10.52 2.79
C GLN A 9 22.97 -11.77 3.69
N GLY A 10 21.95 -12.63 3.54
CA GLY A 10 21.85 -13.92 4.27
C GLY A 10 20.67 -14.05 5.24
N THR A 11 20.82 -14.81 6.32
CA THR A 11 19.79 -15.00 7.35
C THR A 11 20.01 -14.06 8.53
N CYS A 12 18.96 -13.35 8.94
CA CYS A 12 19.08 -12.37 10.03
C CYS A 12 17.89 -12.37 10.99
N LYS A 13 18.12 -11.93 12.23
CA LYS A 13 17.04 -11.70 13.19
C LYS A 13 16.37 -10.34 12.93
N GLU A 14 17.15 -9.27 12.86
CA GLU A 14 16.68 -7.91 12.57
C GLU A 14 17.65 -7.23 11.61
N ALA A 15 17.11 -6.58 10.58
CA ALA A 15 17.83 -5.68 9.70
C ALA A 15 17.24 -4.26 9.82
N ARG A 16 18.13 -3.26 9.89
CA ARG A 16 17.73 -1.86 10.05
C ARG A 16 18.63 -0.91 9.28
N VAL A 17 18.06 -0.22 8.29
CA VAL A 17 18.78 0.70 7.41
C VAL A 17 18.19 2.12 7.50
N PRO A 18 18.72 3.02 8.34
CA PRO A 18 18.18 4.38 8.51
C PRO A 18 18.74 5.39 7.49
N ALA A 19 17.86 6.23 6.93
CA ALA A 19 18.20 7.41 6.12
C ALA A 19 18.09 8.69 6.94
N ARG A 20 19.22 9.41 7.04
CA ARG A 20 19.29 10.77 7.60
C ARG A 20 19.59 11.85 6.57
N ARG A 21 20.06 11.47 5.38
CA ARG A 21 20.29 12.38 4.25
C ARG A 21 19.37 12.01 3.09
N PRO A 22 19.11 12.93 2.16
CA PRO A 22 18.41 12.58 0.92
C PRO A 22 19.17 11.49 0.16
N GLY A 23 18.44 10.58 -0.49
CA GLY A 23 19.06 9.49 -1.24
C GLY A 23 18.14 8.31 -1.50
N TYR A 24 18.76 7.23 -1.99
CA TYR A 24 18.13 5.94 -2.27
C TYR A 24 18.57 4.94 -1.21
N LEU A 25 17.63 4.38 -0.46
CA LEU A 25 17.91 3.26 0.44
C LEU A 25 17.23 2.00 -0.05
N GLN A 26 17.99 0.92 -0.02
CA GLN A 26 17.50 -0.42 -0.29
C GLN A 26 17.98 -1.32 0.85
N GLU A 27 17.05 -2.01 1.49
CA GLU A 27 17.39 -3.11 2.40
C GLU A 27 17.58 -4.41 1.59
N ASP A 28 18.52 -5.23 2.06
CA ASP A 28 19.16 -6.32 1.31
C ASP A 28 18.28 -7.53 0.94
N GLN A 29 18.90 -8.39 0.12
CA GLN A 29 18.45 -9.71 -0.31
C GLN A 29 18.71 -10.78 0.77
N GLY A 30 17.66 -11.41 1.32
CA GLY A 30 17.85 -12.45 2.34
C GLY A 30 16.59 -12.94 3.06
N THR A 31 16.79 -13.73 4.14
CA THR A 31 15.70 -14.18 5.02
C THR A 31 15.84 -13.55 6.39
N CYS A 32 14.92 -12.64 6.75
CA CYS A 32 14.98 -11.93 8.03
C CYS A 32 13.68 -12.07 8.83
N LYS A 33 13.74 -12.13 10.17
CA LYS A 33 12.50 -12.04 10.96
C LYS A 33 11.90 -10.64 10.83
N GLU A 34 12.69 -9.61 11.05
CA GLU A 34 12.25 -8.21 10.98
C GLU A 34 13.18 -7.36 10.12
N ALA A 35 12.57 -6.48 9.32
CA ALA A 35 13.24 -5.63 8.34
C ALA A 35 12.70 -4.19 8.48
N ARG A 36 13.58 -3.19 8.62
CA ARG A 36 13.18 -1.81 8.94
C ARG A 36 14.00 -0.73 8.24
N VAL A 37 13.35 0.06 7.39
CA VAL A 37 13.97 1.15 6.62
C VAL A 37 13.34 2.51 6.96
N PRO A 38 13.77 3.20 8.05
CA PRO A 38 13.22 4.50 8.42
C PRO A 38 13.91 5.67 7.69
N ALA A 39 13.13 6.59 7.12
CA ALA A 39 13.65 7.87 6.61
C ALA A 39 13.19 9.10 7.39
N ARG A 40 14.14 10.02 7.59
CA ARG A 40 13.89 11.38 8.10
C ARG A 40 14.06 12.46 7.03
N SER A 41 14.61 12.14 5.88
CA SER A 41 14.86 13.08 4.77
C SER A 41 14.14 12.61 3.51
N PRO A 42 13.93 13.48 2.50
CA PRO A 42 13.30 13.08 1.26
C PRO A 42 14.09 12.00 0.53
N GLY A 43 13.43 11.06 -0.13
CA GLY A 43 14.15 10.02 -0.86
C GLY A 43 13.28 8.86 -1.32
N TYR A 44 13.96 7.87 -1.88
CA TYR A 44 13.40 6.59 -2.29
C TYR A 44 13.80 5.53 -1.27
N LEU A 45 12.82 4.84 -0.67
CA LEU A 45 13.07 3.75 0.26
C LEU A 45 12.45 2.47 -0.27
N GLN A 46 13.23 1.40 -0.30
CA GLN A 46 12.77 0.07 -0.62
C GLN A 46 13.06 -0.87 0.55
N GLY A 47 12.01 -1.49 1.07
CA GLY A 47 12.13 -2.58 2.05
C GLY A 47 12.71 -3.84 1.39
N GLY A 48 13.29 -4.72 2.21
CA GLY A 48 14.05 -5.90 1.79
C GLY A 48 13.49 -6.72 0.62
N GLN A 49 14.40 -7.30 -0.16
CA GLN A 49 14.10 -8.32 -1.15
C GLN A 49 14.28 -9.71 -0.50
N GLY A 50 13.31 -10.62 -0.63
CA GLY A 50 13.40 -11.99 -0.09
C GLY A 50 12.27 -12.37 0.86
N THR A 51 12.59 -13.14 1.90
CA THR A 51 11.59 -13.67 2.84
C THR A 51 11.67 -12.97 4.18
N CYS A 52 10.56 -12.36 4.63
CA CYS A 52 10.51 -11.78 5.97
C CYS A 52 9.20 -12.03 6.72
N LYS A 53 9.27 -12.08 8.06
CA LYS A 53 8.03 -12.08 8.85
C LYS A 53 7.43 -10.69 8.85
N GLU A 54 8.21 -9.66 9.15
CA GLU A 54 7.72 -8.28 9.20
C GLU A 54 8.67 -7.30 8.49
N ALA A 55 8.12 -6.51 7.56
CA ALA A 55 8.83 -5.43 6.89
C ALA A 55 8.18 -4.08 7.22
N ARG A 56 8.99 -3.08 7.58
CA ARG A 56 8.48 -1.76 7.96
C ARG A 56 9.30 -0.62 7.37
N VAL A 57 8.66 0.20 6.55
CA VAL A 57 9.31 1.32 5.82
C VAL A 57 8.65 2.66 6.19
N PRO A 58 8.98 3.24 7.36
CA PRO A 58 8.36 4.50 7.81
C PRO A 58 9.09 5.74 7.29
N ALA A 59 8.35 6.72 6.75
CA ALA A 59 8.91 8.02 6.39
C ALA A 59 8.26 9.19 7.13
N ARG A 60 9.10 10.15 7.53
CA ARG A 60 8.67 11.45 8.08
C ARG A 60 8.73 12.58 7.05
N SER A 61 9.39 12.36 5.92
CA SER A 61 9.59 13.34 4.85
C SER A 61 8.95 12.84 3.55
N PRO A 62 8.80 13.72 2.53
CA PRO A 62 8.23 13.31 1.27
C PRO A 62 9.10 12.27 0.57
N GLY A 63 8.51 11.37 -0.21
CA GLY A 63 9.32 10.37 -0.90
C GLY A 63 8.51 9.27 -1.54
N TYR A 64 9.24 8.36 -2.18
CA TYR A 64 8.73 7.10 -2.69
C TYR A 64 9.09 6.00 -1.69
N LEU A 65 8.10 5.30 -1.15
CA LEU A 65 8.32 4.17 -0.25
C LEU A 65 7.74 2.92 -0.87
N GLN A 66 8.57 1.90 -1.00
CA GLN A 66 8.16 0.56 -1.37
C GLN A 66 8.39 -0.36 -0.17
N GLY A 67 7.39 -1.17 0.15
CA GLY A 67 7.56 -2.28 1.08
C GLY A 67 8.44 -3.38 0.49
N GLY A 68 8.48 -4.53 1.16
CA GLY A 68 9.32 -5.64 0.72
C GLY A 68 8.88 -6.23 -0.62
N GLN A 69 9.85 -6.77 -1.35
CA GLN A 69 9.62 -7.63 -2.52
C GLN A 69 9.89 -9.09 -2.14
N GLY A 70 9.02 -10.02 -2.53
CA GLY A 70 9.16 -11.44 -2.23
C GLY A 70 8.05 -11.97 -1.31
N THR A 71 8.41 -12.76 -0.30
CA THR A 71 7.45 -13.40 0.61
C THR A 71 7.45 -12.72 1.98
N CYS A 72 6.37 -12.05 2.33
CA CYS A 72 6.26 -11.35 3.60
C CYS A 72 4.98 -11.70 4.38
N LYS A 73 5.07 -11.97 5.68
CA LYS A 73 3.83 -12.12 6.48
C LYS A 73 3.13 -10.77 6.67
N LYS A 74 3.85 -9.71 7.03
CA LYS A 74 3.29 -8.38 7.26
C LYS A 74 4.19 -7.29 6.72
N THR A 75 3.65 -6.43 5.86
CA THR A 75 4.36 -5.25 5.35
C THR A 75 3.66 -3.99 5.83
N ARG A 76 4.41 -3.01 6.34
CA ARG A 76 3.85 -1.73 6.79
C ARG A 76 4.65 -0.55 6.28
N VAL A 77 4.00 0.30 5.48
CA VAL A 77 4.63 1.46 4.83
C VAL A 77 3.93 2.75 5.25
N PRO A 78 4.21 3.29 6.45
CA PRO A 78 3.55 4.49 6.95
C PRO A 78 4.27 5.78 6.55
N ALA A 79 3.51 6.78 6.08
CA ALA A 79 4.06 8.11 5.82
C ALA A 79 3.31 9.23 6.54
N ARG A 80 4.07 10.23 7.02
CA ARG A 80 3.53 11.47 7.60
C ARG A 80 3.40 12.61 6.61
N ARG A 81 4.22 12.62 5.56
CA ARG A 81 4.27 13.65 4.53
C ARG A 81 3.84 13.10 3.17
N PRO A 82 3.62 13.96 2.16
CA PRO A 82 3.19 13.52 0.85
C PRO A 82 4.16 12.55 0.21
N GLY A 83 3.67 11.62 -0.60
CA GLY A 83 4.54 10.66 -1.24
C GLY A 83 3.79 9.62 -2.04
N TYR A 84 4.58 8.81 -2.72
CA TYR A 84 4.13 7.57 -3.34
C TYR A 84 4.44 6.43 -2.40
N LEU A 85 3.45 5.63 -2.05
CA LEU A 85 3.56 4.58 -1.05
C LEU A 85 3.04 3.29 -1.64
N GLN A 86 3.93 2.34 -1.86
CA GLN A 86 3.61 1.01 -2.29
C GLN A 86 3.85 0.05 -1.14
N GLY A 87 2.90 -0.86 -0.90
CA GLY A 87 3.06 -1.94 0.06
C GLY A 87 4.02 -3.00 -0.47
N ALA A 88 3.63 -4.26 -0.38
CA ALA A 88 4.48 -5.37 -0.82
C ALA A 88 4.30 -5.68 -2.31
N GLN A 89 5.34 -6.21 -2.95
CA GLN A 89 5.24 -6.93 -4.23
C GLN A 89 5.57 -8.42 -4.01
N GLY A 90 4.78 -9.31 -4.61
CA GLY A 90 4.93 -10.76 -4.47
C GLY A 90 3.86 -11.38 -3.57
N THR A 91 4.25 -12.25 -2.64
CA THR A 91 3.30 -12.91 -1.72
C THR A 91 3.33 -12.23 -0.36
N CYS A 92 2.29 -11.45 -0.04
CA CYS A 92 2.20 -10.79 1.26
C CYS A 92 0.88 -11.07 1.98
N LYS A 93 0.91 -11.67 3.18
CA LYS A 93 -0.36 -11.95 3.89
C LYS A 93 -1.08 -10.66 4.27
N GLU A 94 -0.37 -9.68 4.84
CA GLU A 94 -1.00 -8.46 5.36
C GLU A 94 -0.22 -7.17 5.05
N PRO A 95 -0.31 -6.63 3.83
CA PRO A 95 0.25 -5.32 3.56
C PRO A 95 -0.65 -4.17 4.05
N ARG A 96 -0.03 -3.17 4.67
CA ARG A 96 -0.68 -1.97 5.23
C ARG A 96 0.06 -0.70 4.86
N VAL A 97 -0.61 0.21 4.18
CA VAL A 97 0.00 1.44 3.66
C VAL A 97 -0.76 2.67 4.15
N PRO A 98 -0.50 3.15 5.38
CA PRO A 98 -1.20 4.31 5.94
C PRO A 98 -0.53 5.65 5.64
N ALA A 99 -1.30 6.65 5.22
CA ALA A 99 -0.83 8.04 5.09
C ALA A 99 -1.65 9.05 5.89
N ARG A 100 -0.95 10.08 6.40
CA ARG A 100 -1.58 11.25 7.04
C ARG A 100 -1.80 12.43 6.08
N ARG A 101 -0.97 12.57 5.06
CA ARG A 101 -0.98 13.68 4.09
C ARG A 101 -1.28 13.14 2.68
N PRO A 102 -1.56 14.03 1.70
CA PRO A 102 -1.89 13.62 0.35
C PRO A 102 -0.82 12.75 -0.29
N GLY A 103 -1.22 11.81 -1.12
CA GLY A 103 -0.28 10.92 -1.78
C GLY A 103 -0.96 9.89 -2.65
N TYR A 104 -0.13 9.16 -3.38
CA TYR A 104 -0.53 7.95 -4.06
C TYR A 104 -0.23 6.77 -3.15
N LEU A 105 -1.23 5.96 -2.86
CA LEU A 105 -1.09 4.81 -1.99
C LEU A 105 -1.55 3.54 -2.72
N GLN A 106 -0.69 2.53 -2.74
CA GLN A 106 -0.98 1.23 -3.31
C GLN A 106 -0.71 0.15 -2.27
N GLY A 107 -1.72 -0.65 -1.97
CA GLY A 107 -1.66 -1.62 -0.89
C GLY A 107 -0.75 -2.80 -1.14
N GLY A 108 -0.68 -3.32 -2.36
CA GLY A 108 0.28 -4.36 -2.74
C GLY A 108 0.01 -4.93 -4.12
N GLN A 109 1.01 -5.62 -4.68
CA GLN A 109 0.92 -6.33 -5.96
C GLN A 109 1.25 -7.82 -5.75
N GLY A 110 0.49 -8.71 -6.41
CA GLY A 110 0.66 -10.16 -6.33
C GLY A 110 -0.41 -10.82 -5.47
N THR A 111 -0.02 -11.80 -4.64
CA THR A 111 -0.94 -12.60 -3.84
C THR A 111 -1.01 -12.09 -2.41
N CYS A 112 -2.19 -11.60 -2.01
CA CYS A 112 -2.41 -11.04 -0.69
C CYS A 112 -3.60 -11.69 0.06
N LYS A 113 -3.48 -11.85 1.38
CA LYS A 113 -4.65 -12.26 2.19
C LYS A 113 -5.51 -11.04 2.54
N LYS A 114 -4.88 -9.98 3.06
CA LYS A 114 -5.58 -8.78 3.55
C LYS A 114 -4.78 -7.52 3.25
N THR A 115 -5.30 -6.67 2.37
CA THR A 115 -4.67 -5.41 2.00
C THR A 115 -5.41 -4.24 2.65
N ARG A 116 -4.67 -3.32 3.29
CA ARG A 116 -5.28 -2.13 3.92
C ARG A 116 -4.56 -0.83 3.58
N VAL A 117 -5.29 0.11 3.01
CA VAL A 117 -4.74 1.38 2.50
C VAL A 117 -5.52 2.57 3.07
N PRO A 118 -5.26 3.00 4.31
CA PRO A 118 -5.98 4.10 4.93
C PRO A 118 -5.33 5.47 4.68
N ALA A 119 -6.12 6.46 4.30
CA ALA A 119 -5.68 7.87 4.24
C ALA A 119 -6.56 8.82 5.06
N ARG A 120 -5.91 9.86 5.62
CA ARG A 120 -6.62 10.96 6.31
C ARG A 120 -6.94 12.15 5.40
N ARG A 121 -6.08 12.45 4.44
CA ARG A 121 -6.17 13.62 3.55
C ARG A 121 -6.37 13.18 2.09
N PRO A 122 -6.72 14.10 1.18
CA PRO A 122 -6.99 13.75 -0.21
C PRO A 122 -5.85 13.03 -0.89
N GLY A 123 -6.15 12.07 -1.75
CA GLY A 123 -5.12 11.32 -2.45
C GLY A 123 -5.73 10.29 -3.39
N TYR A 124 -4.85 9.58 -4.09
CA TYR A 124 -5.19 8.40 -4.86
C TYR A 124 -4.88 7.18 -4.01
N LEU A 125 -5.89 6.35 -3.75
CA LEU A 125 -5.72 5.14 -2.96
C LEU A 125 -6.17 3.94 -3.78
N GLN A 126 -5.27 2.99 -3.93
CA GLN A 126 -5.51 1.72 -4.59
C GLN A 126 -5.27 0.59 -3.60
N GLY A 127 -6.21 -0.35 -3.51
CA GLY A 127 -6.08 -1.54 -2.67
C GLY A 127 -5.01 -2.51 -3.17
N ALA A 128 -5.42 -3.70 -3.60
CA ALA A 128 -4.49 -4.71 -4.11
C ALA A 128 -4.51 -4.76 -5.64
N GLN A 129 -3.39 -5.08 -6.27
CA GLN A 129 -3.34 -5.57 -7.66
C GLN A 129 -2.95 -7.05 -7.65
N GLY A 130 -3.66 -7.90 -8.40
CA GLY A 130 -3.49 -9.35 -8.41
C GLY A 130 -4.56 -10.07 -7.60
N THR A 131 -4.19 -11.13 -6.88
CA THR A 131 -5.13 -11.98 -6.14
C THR A 131 -5.21 -11.57 -4.67
N CYS A 132 -6.39 -11.14 -4.21
CA CYS A 132 -6.58 -10.73 -2.81
C CYS A 132 -7.82 -11.34 -2.16
N LYS A 133 -7.74 -11.87 -0.93
CA LYS A 133 -8.98 -12.29 -0.23
C LYS A 133 -9.79 -11.09 0.27
N GLU A 134 -9.14 -10.06 0.79
CA GLU A 134 -9.80 -8.88 1.34
C GLU A 134 -9.00 -7.61 1.08
N ALA A 135 -9.58 -6.65 0.38
CA ALA A 135 -9.01 -5.32 0.18
C ALA A 135 -9.86 -4.25 0.89
N ARG A 136 -9.21 -3.40 1.68
CA ARG A 136 -9.87 -2.31 2.42
C ARG A 136 -9.17 -0.98 2.22
N VAL A 137 -9.88 -0.01 1.65
CA VAL A 137 -9.33 1.28 1.24
C VAL A 137 -10.13 2.44 1.87
N PRO A 138 -9.94 2.73 3.18
CA PRO A 138 -10.73 3.75 3.86
C PRO A 138 -10.13 5.16 3.73
N ALA A 139 -10.96 6.15 3.46
CA ALA A 139 -10.58 7.56 3.43
C ALA A 139 -11.48 8.45 4.30
N ARG A 140 -10.87 9.49 4.90
CA ARG A 140 -11.59 10.53 5.65
C ARG A 140 -11.91 11.79 4.84
N SER A 141 -11.19 12.02 3.75
CA SER A 141 -11.27 13.22 2.90
C SER A 141 -11.56 12.83 1.45
N PRO A 142 -11.98 13.79 0.59
CA PRO A 142 -12.17 13.54 -0.84
C PRO A 142 -10.94 12.94 -1.49
N GLY A 143 -11.13 12.05 -2.46
CA GLY A 143 -10.02 11.43 -3.18
C GLY A 143 -10.53 10.45 -4.21
N TYR A 144 -9.58 9.90 -4.97
CA TYR A 144 -9.84 8.78 -5.86
C TYR A 144 -9.53 7.50 -5.10
N LEU A 145 -10.50 6.61 -5.00
CA LEU A 145 -10.43 5.41 -4.19
C LEU A 145 -10.79 4.20 -5.02
N GLN A 146 -9.84 3.29 -5.19
CA GLN A 146 -9.99 2.07 -5.97
C GLN A 146 -9.78 0.85 -5.07
N GLY A 147 -10.76 -0.04 -5.02
CA GLY A 147 -10.74 -1.22 -4.17
C GLY A 147 -9.65 -2.25 -4.51
N GLY A 148 -9.35 -2.42 -5.80
CA GLY A 148 -8.27 -3.26 -6.30
C GLY A 148 -8.39 -3.55 -7.79
N GLN A 149 -7.34 -4.13 -8.39
CA GLN A 149 -7.34 -4.66 -9.75
C GLN A 149 -7.02 -6.16 -9.71
N GLY A 150 -7.74 -6.99 -10.46
CA GLY A 150 -7.58 -8.44 -10.49
C GLY A 150 -8.67 -9.19 -9.71
N THR A 151 -8.32 -10.35 -9.15
CA THR A 151 -9.28 -11.24 -8.47
C THR A 151 -9.34 -10.92 -6.99
N CYS A 152 -10.47 -10.39 -6.50
CA CYS A 152 -10.68 -10.12 -5.08
C CYS A 152 -11.94 -10.74 -4.51
N LYS A 153 -11.85 -11.52 -3.42
CA LYS A 153 -13.09 -12.06 -2.81
C LYS A 153 -13.95 -10.95 -2.19
N LYS A 154 -13.35 -10.06 -1.40
CA LYS A 154 -14.07 -8.99 -0.69
C LYS A 154 -13.36 -7.64 -0.83
N THR A 155 -14.09 -6.63 -1.24
CA THR A 155 -13.56 -5.27 -1.41
C THR A 155 -14.38 -4.26 -0.64
N ARG A 156 -13.73 -3.43 0.19
CA ARG A 156 -14.41 -2.38 0.97
C ARG A 156 -13.74 -1.02 0.84
N VAL A 157 -14.45 -0.05 0.30
CA VAL A 157 -13.95 1.30 0.00
C VAL A 157 -14.81 2.35 0.73
N PRO A 158 -14.66 2.53 2.06
CA PRO A 158 -15.49 3.47 2.79
C PRO A 158 -14.91 4.90 2.73
N ALA A 159 -15.76 5.88 2.45
CA ALA A 159 -15.41 7.30 2.43
C ALA A 159 -16.31 8.16 3.33
N ARG A 160 -15.72 9.14 4.03
CA ARG A 160 -16.47 10.09 4.87
C ARG A 160 -16.91 11.37 4.14
N ARG A 161 -16.27 11.73 3.03
CA ARG A 161 -16.51 12.95 2.26
C ARG A 161 -16.67 12.59 0.77
N PRO A 162 -17.29 13.47 -0.05
CA PRO A 162 -17.46 13.25 -1.49
C PRO A 162 -16.13 12.92 -2.15
N GLY A 163 -16.12 12.01 -3.12
CA GLY A 163 -14.93 11.61 -3.86
C GLY A 163 -15.31 10.67 -4.98
N TYR A 164 -14.33 10.31 -5.80
CA TYR A 164 -14.52 9.28 -6.81
C TYR A 164 -14.22 7.92 -6.19
N LEU A 165 -15.26 7.10 -6.02
CA LEU A 165 -15.11 5.77 -5.47
C LEU A 165 -15.32 4.75 -6.58
N GLN A 166 -14.26 4.04 -6.90
CA GLN A 166 -14.30 2.88 -7.76
C GLN A 166 -14.23 1.61 -6.91
N GLY A 167 -15.07 0.65 -7.29
CA GLY A 167 -15.03 -0.70 -6.77
C GLY A 167 -13.73 -1.47 -7.08
N ALA A 168 -13.86 -2.78 -7.25
CA ALA A 168 -12.81 -3.58 -7.84
C ALA A 168 -12.89 -3.47 -9.37
N GLN A 169 -11.74 -3.42 -10.05
CA GLN A 169 -11.64 -3.72 -11.48
C GLN A 169 -11.17 -5.16 -11.63
N GLY A 170 -11.93 -6.00 -12.33
CA GLY A 170 -11.71 -7.45 -12.40
C GLY A 170 -12.79 -8.24 -11.66
N THR A 171 -12.51 -9.48 -11.29
CA THR A 171 -13.49 -10.36 -10.64
C THR A 171 -13.57 -10.08 -9.14
N CYS A 172 -14.70 -9.55 -8.67
CA CYS A 172 -14.95 -9.37 -7.24
C CYS A 172 -16.30 -9.92 -6.80
N LYS A 173 -16.29 -10.84 -5.83
CA LYS A 173 -17.50 -11.50 -5.34
C LYS A 173 -18.33 -10.62 -4.41
N GLU A 174 -17.69 -9.93 -3.47
CA GLU A 174 -18.39 -9.17 -2.44
C GLU A 174 -17.88 -7.73 -2.31
N PRO A 175 -18.48 -6.81 -3.04
CA PRO A 175 -18.11 -5.42 -2.97
C PRO A 175 -18.92 -4.53 -2.06
N ARG A 176 -18.27 -3.56 -1.41
CA ARG A 176 -18.95 -2.55 -0.57
C ARG A 176 -18.28 -1.18 -0.65
N VAL A 177 -19.03 -0.17 -1.09
CA VAL A 177 -18.55 1.22 -1.24
C VAL A 177 -19.46 2.19 -0.46
N PRO A 178 -19.41 2.20 0.89
CA PRO A 178 -20.25 3.12 1.66
C PRO A 178 -19.65 4.53 1.68
N ALA A 179 -20.45 5.52 1.28
CA ALA A 179 -20.13 6.95 1.39
C ALA A 179 -21.08 7.65 2.38
N ARG A 180 -20.55 8.57 3.19
CA ARG A 180 -21.37 9.39 4.11
C ARG A 180 -21.94 10.66 3.48
N ARG A 181 -21.46 11.06 2.30
CA ARG A 181 -21.88 12.25 1.56
C ARG A 181 -21.95 11.89 0.07
N PRO A 182 -22.82 12.52 -0.73
CA PRO A 182 -22.96 12.26 -2.18
C PRO A 182 -21.62 12.40 -2.90
N GLY A 183 -21.40 11.61 -3.94
CA GLY A 183 -20.15 11.56 -4.68
C GLY A 183 -20.20 10.52 -5.79
N TYR A 184 -19.28 10.59 -6.73
CA TYR A 184 -19.29 9.71 -7.90
C TYR A 184 -18.91 8.27 -7.51
N LEU A 185 -19.85 7.34 -7.67
CA LEU A 185 -19.65 5.92 -7.48
C LEU A 185 -19.62 5.22 -8.84
N GLN A 186 -18.56 4.44 -9.10
CA GLN A 186 -18.48 3.57 -10.26
C GLN A 186 -18.16 2.14 -9.83
N TRP A 187 -18.93 1.18 -10.35
CA TRP A 187 -18.67 -0.24 -10.18
C TRP A 187 -18.56 -0.94 -11.54
N SER A 188 -17.60 -1.86 -11.67
CA SER A 188 -17.48 -2.78 -12.81
C SER A 188 -17.31 -4.21 -12.27
N PHE A 189 -18.28 -5.10 -12.49
CA PHE A 189 -18.07 -6.54 -12.34
C PHE A 189 -17.45 -7.07 -13.64
N GLY A 190 -16.51 -8.02 -13.54
CA GLY A 190 -16.08 -8.77 -14.73
C GLY A 190 -17.28 -9.53 -15.31
N ALA A 191 -17.61 -9.21 -16.56
CA ALA A 191 -18.83 -9.56 -17.30
C ALA A 191 -20.12 -9.00 -16.65
N ASP A 192 -20.74 -8.05 -17.36
CA ASP A 192 -22.13 -7.59 -17.21
C ASP A 192 -22.49 -6.83 -15.91
N GLY A 193 -22.43 -5.49 -15.99
CA GLY A 193 -23.13 -4.59 -15.05
C GLY A 193 -22.28 -3.42 -14.56
N SER A 194 -22.42 -2.26 -15.22
CA SER A 194 -22.02 -0.95 -14.70
C SER A 194 -23.24 -0.27 -14.07
N GLY A 195 -23.10 0.25 -12.84
CA GLY A 195 -24.12 1.01 -12.14
C GLY A 195 -23.56 2.32 -11.60
N HIS A 196 -24.31 3.41 -11.81
CA HIS A 196 -24.00 4.75 -11.33
C HIS A 196 -25.01 5.14 -10.26
N PHE A 197 -24.55 5.63 -9.10
CA PHE A 197 -25.39 6.25 -8.08
C PHE A 197 -24.80 7.61 -7.73
N TRP A 198 -25.68 8.62 -7.62
CA TRP A 198 -25.37 10.02 -7.29
C TRP A 198 -25.48 10.28 -5.78
#